data_AF-A0A7V5VVU1-F1
#
_entry.id   AF-A0A7V5VVU1-F1
#
_cell.length_a   1.000
_cell.length_b   1.000
_cell.length_c   1.000
_cell.angle_alpha   90.00
_cell.angle_beta   90.00
_cell.angle_gamma   90.00
#
_symmetry.space_group_name_H-M   'P 1'
#
loop_
_entity.id
_entity.type
_entity.pdbx_description
1 polymer ?
#
loop_
_entity_poly.entity_id
_entity_poly.type
_entity_poly.pdbx_seq_one_letter_code
_entity_poly.pdbx_strand_id
1 'polypeptide(L)'
;MLVISRKVGEEICIDGTVTIRVLGVDPRGAVRLGIEAPRTVAVHRRELYERLRQLNVQAARRELPEVVAQLRSARLYRIAQKVKLPAVKLEP
;
A
#
# COMPACT_ATOMS: atom_id res chain seq x y z
N MET A 1 20.57 8.90 6.27
CA MET A 1 19.73 9.28 7.43
C MET A 1 20.20 10.65 7.89
N LEU A 2 19.30 11.63 7.95
CA LEU A 2 19.59 12.96 8.48
C LEU A 2 19.07 13.04 9.92
N VAL A 3 19.86 13.57 10.85
CA VAL A 3 19.51 13.63 12.28
C VAL A 3 19.42 15.10 12.70
N ILE A 4 18.27 15.50 13.22
CA ILE A 4 17.99 16.87 13.65
C ILE A 4 17.22 16.81 14.97
N SER A 5 17.64 17.60 15.96
CA SER A 5 16.94 17.73 17.23
C SER A 5 15.99 18.92 17.18
N ARG A 6 14.72 18.68 17.57
CA ARG A 6 13.68 19.71 17.67
C ARG A 6 13.09 19.74 19.07
N LYS A 7 12.76 20.94 19.55
CA LYS A 7 11.99 21.16 20.78
C LYS A 7 10.50 21.07 20.49
N VAL A 8 9.70 20.92 21.54
CA VAL A 8 8.24 21.00 21.44
C VAL A 8 7.83 22.35 20.87
N GLY A 9 6.96 22.33 19.86
CA GLY A 9 6.52 23.50 19.10
C GLY A 9 7.33 23.79 17.84
N GLU A 10 8.50 23.20 17.66
CA GLU A 10 9.30 23.37 16.44
C GLU A 10 8.87 22.41 15.33
N GLU A 11 9.18 22.81 14.09
CA GLU A 11 8.75 22.14 12.86
C GLU A 11 9.95 21.77 11.96
N ILE A 12 9.74 20.74 11.13
CA ILE A 12 10.67 20.26 10.11
C ILE A 12 9.90 20.22 8.78
N CYS A 13 10.40 20.91 7.78
CA CYS A 13 9.83 20.88 6.43
C CYS A 13 10.65 19.96 5.52
N ILE A 14 9.96 19.11 4.77
CA ILE A 14 10.54 18.21 3.77
C ILE A 14 9.96 18.60 2.41
N ASP A 15 10.83 18.98 1.49
CA ASP A 15 10.49 19.32 0.10
C ASP A 15 9.38 20.37 -0.05
N GLY A 16 9.21 21.24 0.96
CA GLY A 16 8.15 22.26 1.02
C GLY A 16 6.72 21.74 1.02
N THR A 17 6.51 20.42 0.98
CA THR A 17 5.19 19.78 0.85
C THR A 17 4.79 19.03 2.11
N VAL A 18 5.75 18.54 2.89
CA VAL A 18 5.49 17.81 4.12
C VAL A 18 6.05 18.59 5.31
N THR A 19 5.22 18.84 6.30
CA THR A 19 5.60 19.51 7.55
C THR A 19 5.41 18.55 8.72
N ILE A 20 6.46 18.36 9.51
CA ILE A 20 6.45 17.54 10.73
C ILE A 20 6.62 18.47 11.93
N ARG A 21 5.66 18.45 12.85
CA ARG A 21 5.67 19.27 14.07
C ARG A 21 5.81 18.41 15.30
N VAL A 22 6.68 18.82 16.23
CA VAL A 22 6.74 18.20 17.56
C VAL A 22 5.66 18.82 18.45
N LEU A 23 4.60 18.07 18.72
CA LEU A 23 3.46 18.54 19.53
C LEU A 23 3.70 18.39 21.03
N GLY A 24 4.51 17.41 21.43
CA GLY A 24 4.81 17.16 22.84
C GLY A 24 5.64 15.91 23.04
N VAL A 25 6.22 15.80 24.23
CA VAL A 25 6.92 14.60 24.69
C VAL A 25 6.19 14.12 25.94
N ASP A 26 5.64 12.91 25.86
CA ASP A 26 5.03 12.26 27.01
C ASP A 26 6.14 11.83 27.99
N PRO A 27 5.91 11.87 29.33
CA PRO A 27 6.92 11.52 30.33
C PRO A 27 7.48 10.09 30.22
N ARG A 28 6.76 9.21 29.53
CA ARG A 28 7.16 7.82 29.25
C ARG A 28 8.12 7.69 28.05
N GLY A 29 8.47 8.80 27.42
CA GLY A 29 9.38 8.85 26.26
C GLY A 29 8.69 8.80 24.89
N ALA A 30 7.35 8.73 24.84
CA ALA A 30 6.63 8.83 23.56
C ALA A 30 6.63 10.28 23.07
N VAL A 31 6.81 10.48 21.76
CA VAL A 31 6.78 11.81 21.16
C VAL A 31 5.52 11.94 20.31
N ARG A 32 4.77 13.01 20.51
CA ARG A 32 3.61 13.34 19.68
C ARG A 32 4.09 14.15 18.49
N LEU A 33 3.90 13.60 17.30
CA LEU A 33 4.25 14.24 16.03
C LEU A 33 2.97 14.58 15.27
N GLY A 34 2.82 15.84 14.89
CA GLY A 34 1.88 16.27 13.86
C GLY A 34 2.55 16.13 12.50
N ILE A 35 1.87 15.56 11.52
CA ILE A 35 2.37 15.44 10.15
C ILE A 35 1.31 16.02 9.23
N GLU A 36 1.68 17.06 8.51
CA GLU A 36 0.88 17.68 7.46
C GLU A 36 1.52 17.36 6.11
N ALA A 37 0.75 16.76 5.20
CA ALA A 37 1.23 16.34 3.90
C ALA A 37 0.07 16.40 2.88
N PRO A 38 0.34 16.65 1.59
CA PRO A 38 -0.67 16.59 0.55
C PRO A 38 -1.20 15.17 0.38
N ARG A 39 -2.41 15.04 -0.20
CA ARG A 39 -3.07 13.74 -0.42
C ARG A 39 -2.30 12.78 -1.32
N THR A 40 -1.36 13.29 -2.12
CA THR A 40 -0.47 12.50 -2.97
C THR A 40 0.57 11.72 -2.18
N VAL A 41 0.88 12.14 -0.95
CA VAL A 41 1.87 11.50 -0.09
C VAL A 41 1.17 10.74 1.03
N ALA A 42 1.27 9.40 0.98
CA ALA A 42 0.69 8.55 2.00
C ALA A 42 1.58 8.52 3.26
N VAL A 43 0.99 8.84 4.42
CA VAL A 43 1.66 8.81 5.72
C VAL A 43 1.19 7.61 6.52
N HIS A 44 2.11 6.74 6.90
CA HIS A 44 1.82 5.52 7.65
C HIS A 44 2.80 5.32 8.80
N ARG A 45 2.35 4.65 9.86
CA ARG A 45 3.26 4.11 10.87
C ARG A 45 4.07 2.97 10.28
N ARG A 46 5.37 2.92 10.58
CA ARG A 46 6.31 2.01 9.92
C ARG A 46 5.90 0.54 10.07
N GLU A 47 5.51 0.14 11.27
CA GLU A 47 5.10 -1.22 11.61
C GLU A 47 3.85 -1.68 10.83
N LEU A 48 2.93 -0.76 10.57
CA LEU A 48 1.73 -1.06 9.79
C LEU A 48 2.07 -1.16 8.30
N TYR A 49 2.93 -0.28 7.79
CA TYR A 49 3.38 -0.32 6.41
C TYR A 49 4.11 -1.63 6.08
N GLU A 50 5.01 -2.08 6.96
CA GLU A 50 5.73 -3.34 6.78
C GLU A 50 4.79 -4.55 6.77
N ARG A 51 3.84 -4.62 7.71
CA ARG A 51 2.83 -5.68 7.75
C ARG A 51 1.99 -5.70 6.48
N LEU A 52 1.49 -4.53 6.04
CA LEU A 52 0.67 -4.43 4.83
C LEU A 52 1.45 -4.88 3.59
N ARG A 53 2.72 -4.48 3.48
CA ARG A 53 3.61 -4.90 2.39
C ARG A 53 3.82 -6.42 2.38
N GLN A 54 4.04 -7.04 3.54
CA GLN A 54 4.20 -8.49 3.65
C GLN A 54 2.93 -9.24 3.25
N LEU A 55 1.76 -8.78 3.70
CA LEU A 55 0.46 -9.37 3.34
C LEU A 55 0.21 -9.29 1.84
N ASN A 56 0.51 -8.16 1.20
CA ASN A 56 0.37 -8.00 -0.25
C ASN A 56 1.29 -8.97 -1.02
N VAL A 57 2.53 -9.15 -0.56
CA VAL A 57 3.46 -10.11 -1.17
C VAL A 57 2.96 -11.55 -1.00
N GLN A 58 2.44 -11.90 0.17
CA GLN A 58 1.87 -13.23 0.40
C GLN A 58 0.61 -13.47 -0.45
N ALA A 59 -0.28 -12.49 -0.54
CA ALA A 59 -1.48 -12.56 -1.37
C ALA A 59 -1.13 -12.72 -2.86
N ALA A 60 -0.11 -12.01 -3.34
CA ALA A 60 0.39 -12.14 -4.70
C ALA A 60 1.05 -13.50 -4.99
N ARG A 61 1.67 -14.12 -3.97
CA ARG A 61 2.29 -15.45 -4.07
C ARG A 61 1.31 -16.60 -3.91
N ARG A 62 0.12 -16.35 -3.35
CA ARG A 62 -0.87 -17.40 -3.14
C ARG A 62 -1.43 -17.80 -4.49
N GLU A 63 -1.17 -19.04 -4.91
CA GLU A 63 -1.86 -19.60 -6.05
C GLU A 63 -3.37 -19.55 -5.79
N LEU A 64 -4.11 -19.05 -6.78
CA LEU A 64 -5.55 -19.02 -6.70
C LEU A 64 -6.02 -20.47 -6.55
N PRO A 65 -6.94 -20.77 -5.62
CA PRO A 65 -7.54 -22.10 -5.52
C PRO A 65 -8.01 -22.53 -6.90
N GLU A 66 -7.78 -23.78 -7.27
CA GLU A 66 -8.03 -24.29 -8.62
C GLU A 66 -9.46 -23.99 -9.10
N VAL A 67 -10.42 -24.00 -8.18
CA VAL A 67 -11.82 -23.60 -8.40
C VAL A 67 -11.95 -22.15 -8.90
N VAL A 68 -11.16 -21.21 -8.41
CA VAL A 68 -11.16 -19.80 -8.83
C VAL A 68 -10.46 -19.63 -10.20
N ALA A 69 -9.44 -20.44 -10.49
CA ALA A 69 -8.82 -20.50 -11.81
C ALA A 69 -9.82 -21.04 -12.86
N GLN A 70 -10.58 -22.09 -12.53
CA GLN A 70 -11.64 -22.64 -13.37
C GLN A 70 -12.81 -21.66 -13.58
N LEU A 71 -13.09 -20.77 -12.63
CA LEU A 71 -14.09 -19.71 -12.81
C LEU A 71 -13.61 -18.59 -13.76
N ARG A 72 -12.31 -18.32 -13.83
CA ARG A 72 -11.74 -17.39 -14.83
C ARG A 72 -11.92 -17.93 -16.25
N SER A 73 -11.65 -19.22 -16.47
CA SER A 73 -11.87 -19.84 -17.78
C SER A 73 -13.36 -19.88 -18.14
N ALA A 74 -14.26 -20.22 -17.21
CA ALA A 74 -15.71 -20.22 -17.46
C ALA A 74 -16.29 -18.83 -17.76
N ARG A 75 -15.79 -17.77 -17.09
CA ARG A 75 -16.25 -16.39 -17.31
C ARG A 75 -15.68 -15.79 -18.60
N LEU A 76 -14.41 -16.07 -18.91
CA LEU A 76 -13.81 -15.71 -20.20
C LEU A 76 -14.48 -16.45 -21.35
N TYR A 77 -14.86 -17.72 -21.18
CA TYR A 77 -15.60 -18.49 -22.19
C TYR A 77 -16.97 -17.87 -22.47
N ARG A 78 -17.72 -17.45 -21.44
CA ARG A 78 -19.01 -16.74 -21.62
C ARG A 78 -18.87 -15.38 -22.27
N ILE A 79 -17.79 -14.64 -21.98
CA ILE A 79 -17.51 -13.35 -22.63
C ILE A 79 -17.08 -13.57 -24.08
N ALA A 80 -16.18 -14.52 -24.36
CA ALA A 80 -15.73 -14.86 -25.71
C ALA A 80 -16.89 -15.36 -26.60
N GLN A 81 -17.80 -16.18 -26.07
CA GLN A 81 -19.01 -16.61 -26.78
C GLN A 81 -19.96 -15.45 -27.10
N LYS A 82 -20.02 -14.40 -26.26
CA LYS A 82 -20.78 -13.17 -26.56
C LYS A 82 -20.08 -12.25 -27.56
N VAL A 83 -18.75 -12.29 -27.69
CA VAL A 83 -17.96 -11.33 -28.49
C VAL A 83 -17.48 -11.92 -29.84
N LYS A 84 -17.82 -13.17 -30.18
CA LYS A 84 -17.55 -13.77 -31.52
C LYS A 84 -16.07 -13.67 -31.95
N LEU A 85 -15.13 -13.88 -31.02
CA LEU A 85 -13.70 -13.95 -31.38
C LEU A 85 -13.35 -15.32 -31.99
N PRO A 86 -12.50 -15.36 -33.03
CA PRO A 86 -12.08 -16.60 -33.67
C PRO A 86 -11.25 -17.47 -32.71
N ALA A 87 -11.53 -18.77 -32.71
CA ALA A 87 -10.94 -19.76 -31.83
C ALA A 87 -9.41 -19.82 -32.00
N VAL A 88 -8.67 -19.39 -30.96
CA VAL A 88 -7.25 -19.71 -30.85
C VAL A 88 -7.16 -21.14 -30.32
N LYS A 89 -6.75 -22.07 -31.19
CA LYS A 89 -6.44 -23.46 -30.82
C LYS A 89 -5.27 -23.46 -29.84
N LEU A 90 -5.52 -23.91 -28.62
CA LEU A 90 -4.50 -24.37 -27.69
C LEU A 90 -4.55 -25.89 -27.73
N GLU A 91 -3.54 -26.50 -28.34
CA GLU A 91 -3.27 -27.94 -28.28
C GLU A 91 -2.29 -28.23 -27.12
N PRO A 92 -2.29 -29.48 -26.61
CA PRO A 92 -2.29 -29.80 -25.18
C PRO A 92 -0.96 -29.60 -24.45
#